data_AF-A0A9X2JLU7-F1
#
_entry.id   AF-A0A9X2JLU7-F1
#
_cell.length_a   1.000
_cell.length_b   1.000
_cell.length_c   1.000
_cell.angle_alpha   90.00
_cell.angle_beta   90.00
_cell.angle_gamma   90.00
#
_symmetry.space_group_name_H-M   'P 1'
#
loop_
_entity.id
_entity.type
_entity.pdbx_description
1 polymer ?
#
loop_
_entity_poly.entity_id
_entity_poly.type
_entity_poly.pdbx_seq_one_letter_code
_entity_poly.pdbx_strand_id
1 'polypeptide(L)'
;MNNQLGSSLKKIRKQQQLSQKEVAQNICAQSMLSAIENGKYMPSARLLIKLCNRLSVSLDEISLLNDFAITDNQDLNNQLTLLCNNHDYLALKEFLLNSKTIARVQTAEQTQAYYYYLGVACLHVNSSFTEAELNLKLAISSNEEIHFASPLKRLALISLSLIKAKQGIPNEATKLLAAATYTIEDSKYEENLNIVFYLAALINYELTDTKNSVSWLEKGIFFITKHDSHYMLANCYHLLAIIAKNSGNIDQQLEAQRRSNFLHELFGEKINENL
;
A
#
# COMPACT_ATOMS: atom_id res chain seq x y z
N MET A 1 -13.51 19.86 -9.13
CA MET A 1 -12.76 18.82 -8.39
C MET A 1 -11.26 19.05 -8.57
N ASN A 2 -10.43 18.73 -7.59
CA ASN A 2 -8.97 18.92 -7.66
C ASN A 2 -8.31 17.58 -8.02
N ASN A 3 -7.92 17.41 -9.28
CA ASN A 3 -7.54 16.12 -9.87
C ASN A 3 -6.14 15.66 -9.39
N GLN A 4 -6.11 14.98 -8.25
CA GLN A 4 -4.88 14.61 -7.52
C GLN A 4 -3.93 13.74 -8.36
N LEU A 5 -4.49 12.90 -9.24
CA LEU A 5 -3.79 12.02 -10.17
C LEU A 5 -2.81 12.79 -11.07
N GLY A 6 -3.32 13.81 -11.76
CA GLY A 6 -2.53 14.68 -12.64
C GLY A 6 -1.41 15.41 -11.90
N SER A 7 -1.73 16.01 -10.75
CA SER A 7 -0.72 16.68 -9.93
C SER A 7 0.34 15.75 -9.35
N SER A 8 0.01 14.47 -9.11
CA SER A 8 0.95 13.48 -8.59
C SER A 8 1.98 13.06 -9.64
N LEU A 9 1.54 12.75 -10.86
CA LEU A 9 2.43 12.54 -12.02
C LEU A 9 3.37 13.75 -12.22
N LYS A 10 2.80 14.95 -12.19
CA LYS A 10 3.54 16.21 -12.38
C LYS A 10 4.61 16.43 -11.29
N LYS A 11 4.29 16.13 -10.03
CA LYS A 11 5.23 16.20 -8.89
C LYS A 11 6.37 15.21 -9.09
N ILE A 12 6.06 13.95 -9.40
CA ILE A 12 7.02 12.85 -9.45
C ILE A 12 7.95 12.94 -10.66
N ARG A 13 7.42 13.28 -11.85
CA ARG A 13 8.25 13.64 -13.00
C ARG A 13 9.22 14.78 -12.66
N LYS A 14 8.77 15.79 -11.92
CA LYS A 14 9.62 16.93 -11.51
C LYS A 14 10.66 16.55 -10.47
N GLN A 15 10.36 15.63 -9.54
CA GLN A 15 11.35 15.08 -8.59
C GLN A 15 12.47 14.34 -9.32
N GLN A 16 12.14 13.61 -10.39
CA GLN A 16 13.09 12.92 -11.27
C GLN A 16 13.71 13.84 -12.35
N GLN A 17 13.46 15.16 -12.28
CA GLN A 17 13.97 16.20 -13.19
C GLN A 17 13.57 16.10 -14.69
N LEU A 18 12.84 15.06 -15.08
CA LEU A 18 12.41 14.79 -16.47
C LEU A 18 11.43 15.84 -17.03
N SER A 19 11.46 16.09 -18.34
CA SER A 19 10.46 16.92 -19.04
C SER A 19 9.23 16.12 -19.47
N GLN A 20 8.12 16.82 -19.75
CA GLN A 20 6.93 16.19 -20.33
C GLN A 20 7.20 15.53 -21.70
N LYS A 21 8.22 15.98 -22.44
CA LYS A 21 8.59 15.40 -23.74
C LYS A 21 9.22 14.02 -23.55
N GLU A 22 10.17 13.89 -22.62
CA GLU A 22 10.84 12.63 -22.29
C GLU A 22 9.88 11.61 -21.68
N VAL A 23 8.93 12.06 -20.85
CA VAL A 23 7.93 11.15 -20.26
C VAL A 23 6.85 10.73 -21.26
N ALA A 24 6.41 11.61 -22.16
CA ALA A 24 5.43 11.26 -23.18
C ALA A 24 6.00 10.43 -24.35
N GLN A 25 7.33 10.42 -24.55
CA GLN A 25 7.96 9.80 -25.72
C GLN A 25 7.61 8.31 -25.87
N ASN A 26 7.12 7.94 -27.06
CA ASN A 26 6.59 6.62 -27.42
C ASN A 26 5.37 6.14 -26.59
N ILE A 27 4.71 7.05 -25.87
CA ILE A 27 3.58 6.78 -24.98
C ILE A 27 2.34 7.59 -25.39
N CYS A 28 2.47 8.91 -25.55
CA CYS A 28 1.41 9.81 -26.03
C CYS A 28 1.99 11.13 -26.58
N ALA A 29 1.13 12.06 -26.99
CA ALA A 29 1.56 13.43 -27.27
C ALA A 29 1.95 14.16 -25.97
N GLN A 30 2.98 15.01 -26.00
CA GLN A 30 3.36 15.84 -24.85
C GLN A 30 2.23 16.80 -24.41
N SER A 31 1.40 17.25 -25.34
CA SER A 31 0.17 18.00 -25.04
C SER A 31 -0.86 17.18 -24.25
N MET A 32 -0.98 15.87 -24.53
CA MET A 32 -1.86 14.96 -23.79
C MET A 32 -1.33 14.73 -22.37
N LEU A 33 -0.02 14.51 -22.18
CA LEU A 33 0.56 14.47 -20.83
C LEU A 33 0.36 15.79 -20.09
N SER A 34 0.49 16.94 -20.76
CA SER A 34 0.21 18.24 -20.14
C SER A 34 -1.27 18.42 -19.78
N ALA A 35 -2.21 17.85 -20.56
CA ALA A 35 -3.62 17.83 -20.19
C ALA A 35 -3.87 16.96 -18.94
N ILE A 36 -3.25 15.78 -18.86
CA ILE A 36 -3.32 14.89 -17.69
C ILE A 36 -2.75 15.59 -16.44
N GLU A 37 -1.53 16.11 -16.53
CA GLU A 37 -0.81 16.75 -15.40
C GLU A 37 -1.51 17.98 -14.82
N ASN A 38 -2.36 18.63 -15.60
CA ASN A 38 -3.16 19.78 -15.17
C ASN A 38 -4.64 19.42 -14.96
N GLY A 39 -4.95 18.12 -14.85
CA GLY A 39 -6.28 17.60 -14.51
C GLY A 39 -7.35 17.72 -15.60
N LYS A 40 -6.99 18.15 -16.81
CA LYS A 40 -7.90 18.44 -17.94
C LYS A 40 -8.29 17.21 -18.77
N TYR A 41 -7.59 16.09 -18.60
CA TYR A 41 -7.89 14.84 -19.28
C TYR A 41 -7.64 13.67 -18.32
N MET A 42 -8.62 12.77 -18.20
CA MET A 42 -8.42 11.50 -17.51
C MET A 42 -7.82 10.48 -18.50
N PRO A 43 -6.61 9.96 -18.26
CA PRO A 43 -6.04 8.93 -19.10
C PRO A 43 -6.75 7.59 -18.86
N SER A 44 -6.84 6.75 -19.90
CA SER A 44 -7.16 5.34 -19.70
C SER A 44 -6.04 4.66 -18.91
N ALA A 45 -6.36 3.59 -18.16
CA ALA A 45 -5.38 2.82 -17.39
C ALA A 45 -4.15 2.46 -18.23
N ARG A 46 -4.35 1.91 -19.45
CA ARG A 46 -3.27 1.58 -20.39
C ARG A 46 -2.34 2.76 -20.77
N LEU A 47 -2.84 4.00 -20.80
CA LEU A 47 -2.01 5.19 -21.02
C LEU A 47 -1.30 5.60 -19.73
N LEU A 48 -2.02 5.63 -18.61
CA LEU A 48 -1.50 6.04 -17.31
C LEU A 48 -0.39 5.11 -16.84
N ILE A 49 -0.56 3.79 -16.95
CA ILE A 49 0.46 2.78 -16.64
C ILE A 49 1.74 3.05 -17.43
N LYS A 50 1.65 3.20 -18.76
CA LYS A 50 2.82 3.52 -19.60
C LYS A 50 3.60 4.76 -19.12
N LEU A 51 2.89 5.79 -18.65
CA LEU A 51 3.52 7.00 -18.10
C LEU A 51 4.21 6.74 -16.75
N CYS A 52 3.69 5.83 -15.94
CA CYS A 52 4.30 5.42 -14.66
C CYS A 52 5.56 4.59 -14.87
N ASN A 53 5.56 3.65 -15.83
CA ASN A 53 6.71 2.80 -16.17
C ASN A 53 7.92 3.59 -16.69
N ARG A 54 7.75 4.87 -17.03
CA ARG A 54 8.79 5.79 -17.47
C ARG A 54 9.44 6.55 -16.29
N LEU A 55 8.96 6.33 -15.07
CA LEU A 55 9.27 7.09 -13.85
C LEU A 55 9.81 6.19 -12.72
N SER A 56 10.62 5.17 -13.04
CA SER A 56 10.78 3.98 -12.17
C SER A 56 11.97 3.93 -11.19
N VAL A 57 11.73 4.40 -9.94
CA VAL A 57 12.48 4.30 -8.64
C VAL A 57 11.40 4.54 -7.52
N SER A 58 11.05 3.82 -6.42
CA SER A 58 11.67 2.97 -5.35
C SER A 58 10.52 2.47 -4.33
N LEU A 59 10.46 1.77 -3.12
CA LEU A 59 11.22 1.04 -2.00
C LEU A 59 10.23 0.32 -0.93
N ASP A 60 10.51 -0.87 -0.30
CA ASP A 60 9.78 -1.98 0.50
C ASP A 60 8.60 -1.87 1.56
N GLU A 61 7.86 -3.03 1.77
CA GLU A 61 7.08 -3.52 2.98
C GLU A 61 5.51 -3.78 3.02
N ILE A 62 4.80 -4.46 2.08
CA ILE A 62 3.40 -4.98 2.32
C ILE A 62 3.06 -6.34 1.62
N SER A 63 2.19 -7.17 2.24
CA SER A 63 1.47 -8.31 1.61
C SER A 63 -0.01 -8.36 2.05
N LEU A 64 -0.89 -9.13 1.37
CA LEU A 64 -2.34 -9.26 1.64
C LEU A 64 -2.76 -10.71 1.96
N LEU A 65 -3.96 -10.92 2.51
CA LEU A 65 -4.57 -12.26 2.67
C LEU A 65 -5.54 -12.62 1.54
N ASN A 66 -6.42 -11.68 1.17
CA ASN A 66 -7.39 -11.86 0.08
C ASN A 66 -7.06 -10.88 -1.04
N ASP A 67 -6.85 -11.38 -2.27
CA ASP A 67 -6.46 -10.51 -3.38
C ASP A 67 -7.64 -9.83 -4.09
N PHE A 68 -7.42 -8.59 -4.51
CA PHE A 68 -8.36 -7.81 -5.33
C PHE A 68 -8.10 -8.07 -6.82
N ALA A 69 -9.14 -8.45 -7.56
CA ALA A 69 -9.03 -8.77 -8.99
C ALA A 69 -8.53 -7.55 -9.80
N ILE A 70 -7.38 -7.71 -10.47
CA ILE A 70 -6.80 -6.67 -11.34
C ILE A 70 -7.33 -6.71 -12.78
N THR A 71 -7.96 -7.82 -13.18
CA THR A 71 -8.42 -8.05 -14.56
C THR A 71 -9.71 -8.87 -14.64
N ASP A 72 -10.30 -8.94 -15.83
CA ASP A 72 -11.42 -9.81 -16.19
C ASP A 72 -11.04 -11.30 -16.37
N ASN A 73 -9.76 -11.66 -16.24
CA ASN A 73 -9.27 -13.01 -16.50
C ASN A 73 -8.75 -13.67 -15.21
N GLN A 74 -9.32 -14.84 -14.90
CA GLN A 74 -8.98 -15.55 -13.68
C GLN A 74 -7.55 -16.08 -13.67
N ASP A 75 -6.95 -16.45 -14.81
CA ASP A 75 -5.57 -16.95 -14.87
C ASP A 75 -4.56 -15.84 -14.50
N LEU A 76 -4.77 -14.61 -14.97
CA LEU A 76 -3.97 -13.44 -14.60
C LEU A 76 -4.16 -13.09 -13.12
N ASN A 77 -5.37 -13.17 -12.59
CA ASN A 77 -5.62 -12.93 -11.17
C ASN A 77 -4.99 -14.04 -10.28
N ASN A 78 -5.02 -15.30 -10.72
CA ASN A 78 -4.33 -16.42 -10.06
C ASN A 78 -2.79 -16.24 -10.10
N GLN A 79 -2.25 -15.75 -11.23
CA GLN A 79 -0.83 -15.43 -11.36
C GLN A 79 -0.40 -14.29 -10.43
N LEU A 80 -1.22 -13.25 -10.28
CA LEU A 80 -1.02 -12.19 -9.28
C LEU A 80 -0.90 -12.80 -7.87
N THR A 81 -1.87 -13.60 -7.45
CA THR A 81 -1.90 -14.23 -6.12
C THR A 81 -0.71 -15.13 -5.86
N LEU A 82 -0.25 -15.91 -6.87
CA LEU A 82 0.95 -16.71 -6.74
C LEU A 82 2.20 -15.86 -6.46
N LEU A 83 2.33 -14.73 -7.15
CA LEU A 83 3.47 -13.81 -7.00
C LEU A 83 3.42 -13.07 -5.64
N CYS A 84 2.23 -12.63 -5.21
CA CYS A 84 2.01 -12.06 -3.87
C CYS A 84 2.37 -13.05 -2.75
N ASN A 85 1.86 -14.29 -2.81
CA ASN A 85 2.11 -15.31 -1.79
C ASN A 85 3.57 -15.73 -1.70
N ASN A 86 4.25 -15.82 -2.85
CA ASN A 86 5.69 -16.10 -2.94
C ASN A 86 6.56 -14.91 -2.51
N HIS A 87 5.98 -13.71 -2.39
CA HIS A 87 6.71 -12.46 -2.15
C HIS A 87 7.72 -12.13 -3.27
N ASP A 88 7.46 -12.61 -4.49
CA ASP A 88 8.27 -12.32 -5.68
C ASP A 88 7.81 -10.99 -6.29
N TYR A 89 8.18 -9.91 -5.62
CA TYR A 89 7.77 -8.57 -6.01
C TYR A 89 8.41 -8.10 -7.32
N LEU A 90 9.55 -8.69 -7.72
CA LEU A 90 10.21 -8.42 -8.99
C LEU A 90 9.39 -8.98 -10.14
N ALA A 91 9.05 -10.27 -10.10
CA ALA A 91 8.18 -10.86 -11.10
C ALA A 91 6.75 -10.29 -11.02
N LEU A 92 6.24 -9.88 -9.85
CA LEU A 92 4.98 -9.14 -9.72
C LEU A 92 5.02 -7.82 -10.47
N LYS A 93 6.10 -7.03 -10.33
CA LYS A 93 6.31 -5.78 -11.08
C LYS A 93 6.34 -6.06 -12.58
N GLU A 94 7.17 -7.01 -13.04
CA GLU A 94 7.25 -7.36 -14.47
C GLU A 94 5.92 -7.88 -15.05
N PHE A 95 5.18 -8.68 -14.28
CA PHE A 95 3.86 -9.20 -14.63
C PHE A 95 2.83 -8.08 -14.79
N LEU A 96 2.76 -7.15 -13.83
CA LEU A 96 1.88 -5.98 -13.89
C LEU A 96 2.25 -5.08 -15.06
N LEU A 97 3.53 -4.78 -15.25
CA LEU A 97 4.02 -3.94 -16.35
C LEU A 97 3.89 -4.60 -17.74
N ASN A 98 3.50 -5.88 -17.82
CA ASN A 98 3.33 -6.57 -19.08
C ASN A 98 2.12 -6.04 -19.88
N SER A 99 2.35 -5.68 -21.13
CA SER A 99 1.33 -5.15 -22.04
C SER A 99 0.07 -6.03 -22.21
N LYS A 100 0.16 -7.35 -21.95
CA LYS A 100 -0.98 -8.27 -21.93
C LYS A 100 -1.88 -8.03 -20.71
N THR A 101 -1.28 -7.99 -19.51
CA THR A 101 -1.94 -7.71 -18.23
C THR A 101 -2.62 -6.34 -18.27
N ILE A 102 -1.86 -5.32 -18.68
CA ILE A 102 -2.33 -3.93 -18.86
C ILE A 102 -3.55 -3.84 -19.78
N ALA A 103 -3.65 -4.70 -20.80
CA ALA A 103 -4.77 -4.70 -21.75
C ALA A 103 -6.06 -5.36 -21.21
N ARG A 104 -6.00 -5.99 -20.02
CA ARG A 104 -7.14 -6.63 -19.35
C ARG A 104 -7.65 -5.88 -18.11
N VAL A 105 -7.01 -4.77 -17.73
CA VAL A 105 -7.50 -3.83 -16.72
C VAL A 105 -8.60 -2.97 -17.36
N GLN A 106 -9.86 -3.12 -16.93
CA GLN A 106 -11.02 -2.52 -17.58
C GLN A 106 -11.83 -1.59 -16.66
N THR A 107 -12.05 -1.96 -15.40
CA THR A 107 -12.89 -1.18 -14.46
C THR A 107 -12.08 -0.20 -13.61
N ALA A 108 -12.76 0.76 -12.98
CA ALA A 108 -12.17 1.68 -12.01
C ALA A 108 -11.59 0.94 -10.79
N GLU A 109 -12.29 -0.08 -10.31
CA GLU A 109 -11.87 -0.97 -9.22
C GLU A 109 -10.64 -1.81 -9.59
N GLN A 110 -10.65 -2.46 -10.76
CA GLN A 110 -9.48 -3.17 -11.31
C GLN A 110 -8.27 -2.24 -11.49
N THR A 111 -8.52 -0.98 -11.90
CA THR A 111 -7.48 0.05 -12.03
C THR A 111 -6.92 0.45 -10.66
N GLN A 112 -7.78 0.61 -9.65
CA GLN A 112 -7.37 0.85 -8.26
C GLN A 112 -6.56 -0.33 -7.70
N ALA A 113 -6.99 -1.58 -7.94
CA ALA A 113 -6.27 -2.79 -7.55
C ALA A 113 -4.90 -2.85 -8.23
N TYR A 114 -4.86 -2.72 -9.57
CA TYR A 114 -3.63 -2.69 -10.35
C TYR A 114 -2.61 -1.71 -9.76
N TYR A 115 -3.04 -0.48 -9.46
CA TYR A 115 -2.15 0.54 -8.90
C TYR A 115 -1.77 0.32 -7.44
N TYR A 116 -2.61 -0.37 -6.66
CA TYR A 116 -2.24 -0.83 -5.33
C TYR A 116 -1.12 -1.87 -5.41
N TYR A 117 -1.31 -2.95 -6.20
CA TYR A 117 -0.29 -3.99 -6.36
C TYR A 117 0.98 -3.47 -7.01
N LEU A 118 0.89 -2.56 -7.99
CA LEU A 118 2.10 -1.93 -8.54
C LEU A 118 2.75 -0.97 -7.52
N GLY A 119 1.96 -0.33 -6.66
CA GLY A 119 2.47 0.45 -5.52
C GLY A 119 3.21 -0.40 -4.50
N VAL A 120 2.73 -1.62 -4.22
CA VAL A 120 3.36 -2.60 -3.33
C VAL A 120 4.56 -3.30 -4.01
N ALA A 121 4.47 -3.69 -5.28
CA ALA A 121 5.59 -4.30 -6.00
C ALA A 121 6.73 -3.28 -6.22
N CYS A 122 6.38 -2.04 -6.58
CA CYS A 122 7.36 -0.95 -6.59
C CYS A 122 7.70 -0.45 -5.19
N LEU A 123 7.08 -0.96 -4.13
CA LEU A 123 7.67 -0.94 -2.80
C LEU A 123 8.89 -1.89 -2.87
N HIS A 124 8.73 -3.22 -2.85
CA HIS A 124 9.83 -4.15 -2.50
C HIS A 124 10.95 -4.43 -3.51
N VAL A 125 10.82 -4.09 -4.80
CA VAL A 125 11.88 -4.34 -5.82
C VAL A 125 13.18 -3.48 -5.65
N ASN A 126 13.27 -2.63 -4.63
CA ASN A 126 13.33 -1.21 -4.94
C ASN A 126 14.02 -0.37 -3.77
N SER A 127 14.55 0.86 -4.01
CA SER A 127 15.44 1.62 -3.08
C SER A 127 15.12 3.12 -2.74
N SER A 128 14.29 3.87 -3.48
CA SER A 128 13.84 5.25 -3.12
C SER A 128 12.36 5.54 -3.47
N PHE A 129 11.43 5.44 -2.50
CA PHE A 129 9.94 5.33 -2.55
C PHE A 129 9.07 6.01 -3.65
N THR A 130 9.63 6.74 -4.61
CA THR A 130 8.95 7.62 -5.58
C THR A 130 7.92 6.89 -6.49
N GLU A 131 8.16 5.65 -6.90
CA GLU A 131 7.21 4.82 -7.66
C GLU A 131 6.05 4.35 -6.81
N ALA A 132 6.33 3.82 -5.62
CA ALA A 132 5.28 3.42 -4.69
C ALA A 132 4.40 4.63 -4.35
N GLU A 133 5.03 5.78 -4.08
CA GLU A 133 4.36 7.08 -3.95
C GLU A 133 3.49 7.47 -5.15
N LEU A 134 3.90 7.14 -6.39
CA LEU A 134 3.08 7.42 -7.57
C LEU A 134 1.86 6.49 -7.57
N ASN A 135 2.11 5.19 -7.65
CA ASN A 135 1.08 4.19 -7.88
C ASN A 135 0.05 4.14 -6.74
N LEU A 136 0.46 4.29 -5.48
CA LEU A 136 -0.49 4.37 -4.36
C LEU A 136 -1.40 5.61 -4.46
N LYS A 137 -0.90 6.78 -4.91
CA LYS A 137 -1.76 7.95 -5.18
C LYS A 137 -2.71 7.72 -6.37
N LEU A 138 -2.30 6.93 -7.36
CA LEU A 138 -3.19 6.50 -8.45
C LEU A 138 -4.27 5.55 -7.93
N ALA A 139 -3.94 4.59 -7.06
CA ALA A 139 -4.92 3.71 -6.42
C ALA A 139 -5.94 4.52 -5.60
N ILE A 140 -5.49 5.48 -4.80
CA ILE A 140 -6.36 6.36 -3.98
C ILE A 140 -7.34 7.18 -4.85
N SER A 141 -6.93 7.57 -6.07
CA SER A 141 -7.71 8.42 -6.98
C SER A 141 -8.42 7.69 -8.14
N SER A 142 -8.19 6.38 -8.31
CA SER A 142 -8.85 5.59 -9.37
C SER A 142 -10.28 5.16 -9.04
N ASN A 143 -10.72 5.31 -7.79
CA ASN A 143 -12.08 5.01 -7.36
C ASN A 143 -12.61 6.11 -6.41
N GLU A 144 -13.53 6.93 -6.91
CA GLU A 144 -14.10 8.11 -6.23
C GLU A 144 -15.47 7.83 -5.55
N GLU A 145 -15.71 6.63 -5.02
CA GLU A 145 -16.87 6.44 -4.14
C GLU A 145 -16.85 7.43 -2.95
N ILE A 146 -18.02 8.03 -2.71
CA ILE A 146 -18.16 9.35 -2.06
C ILE A 146 -18.30 9.25 -0.54
N HIS A 147 -18.78 8.12 -0.01
CA HIS A 147 -19.27 8.05 1.38
C HIS A 147 -18.34 7.32 2.35
N PHE A 148 -17.64 6.27 1.91
CA PHE A 148 -16.69 5.53 2.76
C PHE A 148 -15.46 5.11 1.95
N ALA A 149 -14.31 4.99 2.61
CA ALA A 149 -13.12 4.43 1.98
C ALA A 149 -13.24 2.89 1.94
N SER A 150 -13.22 2.32 0.73
CA SER A 150 -13.12 0.87 0.53
C SER A 150 -11.84 0.32 1.20
N PRO A 151 -11.80 -0.96 1.62
CA PRO A 151 -10.62 -1.54 2.24
C PRO A 151 -9.35 -1.36 1.40
N LEU A 152 -9.44 -1.53 0.08
CA LEU A 152 -8.36 -1.26 -0.88
C LEU A 152 -7.90 0.21 -0.90
N LYS A 153 -8.81 1.18 -0.73
CA LYS A 153 -8.48 2.61 -0.61
C LYS A 153 -7.83 2.93 0.74
N ARG A 154 -8.26 2.27 1.83
CA ARG A 154 -7.63 2.36 3.17
C ARG A 154 -6.22 1.79 3.15
N LEU A 155 -6.04 0.61 2.54
CA LEU A 155 -4.74 -0.01 2.30
C LEU A 155 -3.82 0.94 1.52
N ALA A 156 -4.27 1.50 0.40
CA ALA A 156 -3.45 2.43 -0.39
C ALA A 156 -3.07 3.71 0.40
N LEU A 157 -3.98 4.25 1.22
CA LEU A 157 -3.72 5.39 2.10
C LEU A 157 -2.69 5.08 3.20
N ILE A 158 -2.83 3.95 3.91
CA ILE A 158 -1.91 3.59 5.00
C ILE A 158 -0.53 3.16 4.46
N SER A 159 -0.49 2.54 3.28
CA SER A 159 0.77 2.26 2.54
C SER A 159 1.54 3.55 2.26
N LEU A 160 0.84 4.56 1.72
CA LEU A 160 1.44 5.87 1.44
C LEU A 160 1.83 6.60 2.73
N SER A 161 1.12 6.36 3.83
CA SER A 161 1.46 6.88 5.15
C SER A 161 2.75 6.27 5.72
N LEU A 162 2.98 4.95 5.55
CA LEU A 162 4.23 4.29 5.96
C LEU A 162 5.43 4.86 5.22
N ILE A 163 5.31 5.03 3.90
CA ILE A 163 6.32 5.74 3.10
C ILE A 163 6.63 7.12 3.69
N LYS A 164 5.61 7.89 4.07
CA LYS A 164 5.81 9.24 4.64
C LYS A 164 6.41 9.23 6.04
N ALA A 165 6.22 8.16 6.83
CA ALA A 165 6.92 7.97 8.08
C ALA A 165 8.42 7.67 7.83
N LYS A 166 8.74 6.64 7.03
CA LYS A 166 10.10 6.26 6.66
C LYS A 166 10.89 7.36 5.93
N GLN A 167 10.21 8.28 5.24
CA GLN A 167 10.82 9.47 4.63
C GLN A 167 11.08 10.64 5.60
N GLY A 168 10.68 10.54 6.88
CA GLY A 168 10.77 11.65 7.84
C GLY A 168 9.80 12.80 7.58
N ILE A 169 8.61 12.52 7.03
CA ILE A 169 7.58 13.52 6.69
C ILE A 169 6.30 13.30 7.55
N PRO A 170 6.38 13.49 8.89
CA PRO A 170 5.29 13.19 9.82
C PRO A 170 3.98 13.92 9.45
N ASN A 171 4.08 15.18 9.02
CA ASN A 171 2.92 16.02 8.68
C ASN A 171 2.16 15.56 7.41
N GLU A 172 2.75 14.71 6.56
CA GLU A 172 2.02 14.01 5.49
C GLU A 172 1.54 12.63 5.99
N ALA A 173 2.38 11.90 6.75
CA ALA A 173 2.03 10.60 7.33
C ALA A 173 0.77 10.65 8.22
N THR A 174 0.75 11.45 9.28
CA THR A 174 -0.39 11.51 10.22
C THR A 174 -1.72 11.87 9.55
N LYS A 175 -1.68 12.64 8.45
CA LYS A 175 -2.89 12.96 7.65
C LYS A 175 -3.37 11.77 6.83
N LEU A 176 -2.46 11.00 6.26
CA LEU A 176 -2.77 9.79 5.48
C LEU A 176 -3.23 8.65 6.38
N LEU A 177 -2.59 8.47 7.55
CA LEU A 177 -3.05 7.54 8.60
C LEU A 177 -4.48 7.88 9.03
N ALA A 178 -4.74 9.15 9.38
CA ALA A 178 -6.09 9.58 9.77
C ALA A 178 -7.13 9.32 8.66
N ALA A 179 -6.78 9.56 7.39
CA ALA A 179 -7.66 9.27 6.25
C ALA A 179 -7.88 7.76 6.03
N ALA A 180 -6.86 6.92 6.29
CA ALA A 180 -6.97 5.46 6.18
C ALA A 180 -7.83 4.85 7.30
N THR A 181 -7.78 5.40 8.51
CA THR A 181 -8.42 4.84 9.71
C THR A 181 -9.77 5.49 10.05
N TYR A 182 -10.14 6.62 9.44
CA TYR A 182 -11.43 7.28 9.66
C TYR A 182 -12.61 6.31 9.45
N THR A 183 -13.46 6.11 10.47
CA THR A 183 -14.60 5.16 10.48
C THR A 183 -14.27 3.72 10.04
N ILE A 184 -13.04 3.24 10.31
CA ILE A 184 -12.67 1.85 10.01
C ILE A 184 -13.43 0.84 10.89
N GLU A 185 -13.65 1.19 12.16
CA GLU A 185 -14.37 0.36 13.15
C GLU A 185 -15.88 0.23 12.85
N ASP A 186 -16.43 1.17 12.08
CA ASP A 186 -17.83 1.20 11.60
C ASP A 186 -18.02 0.51 10.23
N SER A 187 -16.93 0.18 9.54
CA SER A 187 -16.98 -0.37 8.19
C SER A 187 -17.31 -1.88 8.18
N LYS A 188 -17.91 -2.36 7.08
CA LYS A 188 -18.13 -3.79 6.86
C LYS A 188 -16.79 -4.53 6.99
N TYR A 189 -16.74 -5.55 7.84
CA TYR A 189 -15.53 -6.33 8.04
C TYR A 189 -15.07 -7.03 6.76
N GLU A 190 -13.79 -6.84 6.44
CA GLU A 190 -13.03 -7.59 5.45
C GLU A 190 -11.63 -7.80 6.04
N GLU A 191 -11.10 -9.01 5.97
CA GLU A 191 -9.95 -9.44 6.79
C GLU A 191 -8.65 -8.68 6.48
N ASN A 192 -8.51 -8.15 5.26
CA ASN A 192 -7.41 -7.24 4.92
C ASN A 192 -7.41 -5.91 5.73
N LEU A 193 -8.52 -5.53 6.39
CA LEU A 193 -8.55 -4.35 7.27
C LEU A 193 -7.65 -4.52 8.50
N ASN A 194 -7.38 -5.76 8.93
CA ASN A 194 -6.46 -6.08 10.02
C ASN A 194 -5.07 -5.45 9.80
N ILE A 195 -4.61 -5.43 8.54
CA ILE A 195 -3.34 -4.84 8.08
C ILE A 195 -3.29 -3.33 8.36
N VAL A 196 -4.43 -2.62 8.26
CA VAL A 196 -4.49 -1.17 8.44
C VAL A 196 -4.19 -0.77 9.89
N PHE A 197 -4.62 -1.58 10.87
CA PHE A 197 -4.28 -1.36 12.29
C PHE A 197 -2.79 -1.63 12.57
N TYR A 198 -2.25 -2.74 12.05
CA TYR A 198 -0.83 -3.06 12.15
C TYR A 198 0.06 -1.98 11.51
N LEU A 199 -0.26 -1.53 10.29
CA LEU A 199 0.49 -0.47 9.62
C LEU A 199 0.33 0.88 10.32
N ALA A 200 -0.85 1.20 10.89
CA ALA A 200 -1.02 2.37 11.73
C ALA A 200 -0.12 2.33 12.98
N ALA A 201 0.07 1.16 13.60
CA ALA A 201 1.04 1.00 14.68
C ALA A 201 2.48 1.19 14.21
N LEU A 202 2.87 0.55 13.10
CA LEU A 202 4.21 0.66 12.52
C LEU A 202 4.56 2.11 12.16
N ILE A 203 3.62 2.86 11.59
CA ILE A 203 3.77 4.30 11.32
C ILE A 203 4.05 5.09 12.60
N ASN A 204 3.39 4.79 13.72
CA ASN A 204 3.64 5.50 14.98
C ASN A 204 4.99 5.09 15.59
N TYR A 205 5.43 3.84 15.42
CA TYR A 205 6.77 3.37 15.82
C TYR A 205 7.89 4.07 15.03
N GLU A 206 7.77 4.14 13.70
CA GLU A 206 8.65 4.89 12.79
C GLU A 206 8.72 6.39 13.14
N LEU A 207 7.60 6.97 13.59
CA LEU A 207 7.52 8.35 14.07
C LEU A 207 7.91 8.53 15.55
N THR A 208 8.50 7.49 16.17
CA THR A 208 8.94 7.40 17.59
C THR A 208 7.85 7.58 18.65
N ASP A 209 6.58 7.59 18.26
CA ASP A 209 5.41 7.60 19.15
C ASP A 209 5.03 6.16 19.56
N THR A 210 5.87 5.57 20.42
CA THR A 210 5.66 4.21 20.95
C THR A 210 4.32 4.06 21.66
N LYS A 211 3.79 5.13 22.28
CA LYS A 211 2.50 5.12 22.98
C LYS A 211 1.33 4.94 22.01
N ASN A 212 1.26 5.74 20.95
CA ASN A 212 0.21 5.57 19.94
C ASN A 212 0.44 4.29 19.12
N SER A 213 1.69 3.84 18.95
CA SER A 213 1.98 2.53 18.33
C SER A 213 1.36 1.37 19.11
N VAL A 214 1.61 1.27 20.43
CA VAL A 214 0.97 0.26 21.30
C VAL A 214 -0.56 0.39 21.26
N SER A 215 -1.12 1.59 21.31
CA SER A 215 -2.58 1.76 21.26
C SER A 215 -3.20 1.29 19.93
N TRP A 216 -2.50 1.44 18.81
CA TRP A 216 -2.95 0.87 17.52
C TRP A 216 -2.85 -0.66 17.49
N LEU A 217 -1.87 -1.27 18.18
CA LEU A 217 -1.74 -2.73 18.30
C LEU A 217 -2.84 -3.32 19.19
N GLU A 218 -3.14 -2.68 20.32
CA GLU A 218 -4.25 -3.08 21.21
C GLU A 218 -5.60 -3.01 20.47
N LYS A 219 -5.85 -1.91 19.74
CA LYS A 219 -7.02 -1.78 18.87
C LYS A 219 -7.05 -2.82 17.75
N GLY A 220 -5.91 -3.08 17.11
CA GLY A 220 -5.78 -4.10 16.08
C GLY A 220 -6.15 -5.47 16.59
N ILE A 221 -5.52 -5.92 17.68
CA ILE A 221 -5.81 -7.21 18.32
C ILE A 221 -7.29 -7.31 18.73
N PHE A 222 -7.88 -6.26 19.28
CA PHE A 222 -9.32 -6.23 19.59
C PHE A 222 -10.19 -6.30 18.33
N PHE A 223 -9.89 -5.54 17.28
CA PHE A 223 -10.64 -5.55 16.02
C PHE A 223 -10.55 -6.90 15.30
N ILE A 224 -9.38 -7.54 15.31
CA ILE A 224 -9.14 -8.85 14.70
C ILE A 224 -9.94 -9.92 15.46
N THR A 225 -9.78 -9.99 16.78
CA THR A 225 -10.46 -11.01 17.63
C THR A 225 -11.98 -10.80 17.72
N LYS A 226 -12.49 -9.57 17.65
CA LYS A 226 -13.93 -9.25 17.59
C LYS A 226 -14.64 -9.87 16.37
N HIS A 227 -13.91 -10.14 15.29
CA HIS A 227 -14.46 -10.70 14.05
C HIS A 227 -13.97 -12.14 13.78
N ASP A 228 -13.59 -12.87 14.84
CA ASP A 228 -13.17 -14.28 14.81
C ASP A 228 -11.98 -14.59 13.87
N SER A 229 -11.20 -13.57 13.50
CA SER A 229 -10.01 -13.69 12.66
C SER A 229 -8.75 -13.92 13.49
N HIS A 230 -7.77 -14.60 12.89
CA HIS A 230 -6.40 -14.72 13.39
C HIS A 230 -5.39 -13.84 12.64
N TYR A 231 -5.75 -13.29 11.49
CA TYR A 231 -4.79 -12.69 10.56
C TYR A 231 -4.22 -11.36 11.08
N MET A 232 -2.89 -11.22 11.00
CA MET A 232 -2.08 -10.14 11.58
C MET A 232 -1.92 -10.19 13.11
N LEU A 233 -2.37 -11.23 13.81
CA LEU A 233 -2.13 -11.34 15.26
C LEU A 233 -0.68 -11.65 15.57
N ALA A 234 -0.01 -12.53 14.80
CA ALA A 234 1.40 -12.87 15.06
C ALA A 234 2.31 -11.65 14.84
N ASN A 235 2.07 -10.89 13.76
CA ASN A 235 2.75 -9.63 13.46
C ASN A 235 2.44 -8.52 14.47
N CYS A 236 1.18 -8.37 14.91
CA CYS A 236 0.84 -7.41 15.97
C CYS A 236 1.59 -7.70 17.28
N TYR A 237 1.65 -8.97 17.70
CA TYR A 237 2.42 -9.36 18.88
C TYR A 237 3.94 -9.29 18.66
N HIS A 238 4.43 -9.45 17.43
CA HIS A 238 5.86 -9.23 17.12
C HIS A 238 6.25 -7.77 17.34
N LEU A 239 5.50 -6.82 16.76
CA LEU A 239 5.79 -5.39 16.93
C LEU A 239 5.64 -4.93 18.39
N LEU A 240 4.69 -5.50 19.16
CA LEU A 240 4.62 -5.29 20.61
C LEU A 240 5.91 -5.75 21.33
N ALA A 241 6.48 -6.90 20.95
CA ALA A 241 7.72 -7.40 21.53
C ALA A 241 8.92 -6.49 21.22
N ILE A 242 9.00 -5.95 19.99
CA ILE A 242 10.04 -4.98 19.58
C ILE A 242 9.92 -3.67 20.38
N ILE A 243 8.71 -3.13 20.51
CA ILE A 243 8.48 -1.90 21.28
C ILE A 243 8.81 -2.10 22.76
N ALA A 244 8.41 -3.24 23.36
CA ALA A 244 8.71 -3.56 24.75
C ALA A 244 10.21 -3.74 25.00
N LYS A 245 10.92 -4.45 24.11
CA LYS A 245 12.39 -4.60 24.10
C LYS A 245 13.09 -3.23 24.08
N ASN A 246 12.71 -2.37 23.14
CA ASN A 246 13.31 -1.04 22.98
C ASN A 246 12.94 -0.08 24.14
N SER A 247 11.85 -0.36 24.86
CA SER A 247 11.45 0.33 26.09
C SER A 247 12.05 -0.27 27.38
N GLY A 248 12.86 -1.33 27.28
CA GLY A 248 13.44 -2.04 28.42
C GLY A 248 12.47 -2.88 29.26
N ASN A 249 11.23 -3.10 28.79
CA ASN A 249 10.22 -3.87 29.53
C ASN A 249 10.30 -5.36 29.17
N ILE A 250 11.17 -6.06 29.90
CA ILE A 250 11.50 -7.49 29.67
C ILE A 250 10.26 -8.39 29.80
N ASP A 251 9.40 -8.16 30.80
CA ASP A 251 8.21 -9.00 31.02
C ASP A 251 7.20 -8.87 29.87
N GLN A 252 6.94 -7.65 29.40
CA GLN A 252 6.09 -7.41 28.24
C GLN A 252 6.71 -7.95 26.95
N GLN A 253 8.03 -7.83 26.77
CA GLN A 253 8.74 -8.41 25.62
C GLN A 253 8.58 -9.94 25.58
N LEU A 254 8.84 -10.63 26.70
CA LEU A 254 8.78 -12.08 26.78
C LEU A 254 7.35 -12.61 26.63
N GLU A 255 6.34 -11.88 27.10
CA GLU A 255 4.92 -12.23 26.90
C GLU A 255 4.48 -12.01 25.44
N ALA A 256 4.79 -10.86 24.85
CA ALA A 256 4.43 -10.57 23.46
C ALA A 256 5.12 -11.53 22.47
N GLN A 257 6.41 -11.82 22.66
CA GLN A 257 7.14 -12.78 21.82
C GLN A 257 6.55 -14.19 21.90
N ARG A 258 6.20 -14.68 23.10
CA ARG A 258 5.57 -16.01 23.25
C ARG A 258 4.23 -16.11 22.53
N ARG A 259 3.42 -15.04 22.54
CA ARG A 259 2.16 -14.98 21.78
C ARG A 259 2.40 -14.95 20.27
N SER A 260 3.35 -14.14 19.82
CA SER A 260 3.73 -14.04 18.40
C SER A 260 4.17 -15.41 17.84
N ASN A 261 5.08 -16.10 18.54
CA ASN A 261 5.53 -17.45 18.17
C ASN A 261 4.36 -18.45 18.14
N PHE A 262 3.54 -18.52 19.18
CA PHE A 262 2.41 -19.45 19.26
C PHE A 262 1.41 -19.26 18.10
N LEU A 263 1.12 -18.01 17.73
CA LEU A 263 0.20 -17.70 16.62
C LEU A 263 0.81 -18.04 15.26
N HIS A 264 2.11 -17.79 15.08
CA HIS A 264 2.87 -18.20 13.90
C HIS A 264 2.89 -19.74 13.75
N GLU A 265 3.20 -20.47 14.83
CA GLU A 265 3.23 -21.93 14.86
C GLU A 265 1.85 -22.56 14.59
N LEU A 266 0.78 -21.95 15.11
CA LEU A 266 -0.59 -22.47 15.00
C LEU A 266 -1.27 -22.16 13.65
N PHE A 267 -0.99 -21.01 13.04
CA PHE A 267 -1.70 -20.51 11.86
C PHE A 267 -0.82 -20.27 10.62
N GLY A 268 0.51 -20.41 10.72
CA GLY A 268 1.44 -20.20 9.61
C GLY A 268 1.60 -18.74 9.16
N GLU A 269 1.17 -17.77 9.97
CA GLU A 269 1.26 -16.34 9.66
C GLU A 269 2.74 -15.91 9.54
N LYS A 270 3.19 -15.54 8.33
CA LYS A 270 4.54 -15.01 8.10
C LYS A 270 4.75 -13.73 8.93
N ILE A 271 5.72 -13.75 9.85
CA ILE A 271 6.13 -12.57 10.63
C ILE A 271 7.06 -11.70 9.76
N ASN A 272 6.96 -10.37 9.88
CA ASN A 272 7.95 -9.45 9.29
C ASN A 272 9.23 -9.41 10.14
N GLU A 273 10.31 -10.01 9.64
CA GLU A 273 11.61 -10.10 10.33
C GLU A 273 12.50 -8.84 10.18
N ASN A 274 12.06 -7.83 9.41
CA ASN A 274 12.89 -6.68 9.01
C ASN A 274 12.79 -5.42 9.92
N LEU A 275 12.44 -5.58 11.20
CA LEU A 275 12.03 -4.50 12.13
C LEU A 275 12.94 -4.30 13.38
#